data_AF-A0A3D4MH48-F1
#
_entry.id   AF-A0A3D4MH48-F1
#
_cell.length_a   1.000
_cell.length_b   1.000
_cell.length_c   1.000
_cell.angle_alpha   90.00
_cell.angle_beta   90.00
_cell.angle_gamma   90.00
#
_symmetry.space_group_name_H-M   'P 1'
#
loop_
_entity.id
_entity.type
_entity.pdbx_description
1 polymer ?
#
loop_
_entity_poly.entity_id
_entity_poly.type
_entity_poly.pdbx_seq_one_letter_code
_entity_poly.pdbx_strand_id
1 'polypeptide(L)' 'MQIRCYPVQSPEDMKSCLEIRHKVFVEEQHVPANLEIDGMDAAARHFAVQADGDIIATCRVRLMGSAAKIERVAVLKEH' A
#
# COMPACT_ATOMS: atom_id res chain seq x y z
N MET A 1 4.50 -4.59 21.07
CA MET A 1 4.41 -4.39 19.61
C MET A 1 4.42 -2.91 19.34
N GLN A 2 5.47 -2.40 18.70
CA GLN A 2 5.57 -1.00 18.30
C GLN A 2 5.15 -0.89 16.84
N ILE A 3 4.10 -0.11 16.56
CA ILE A 3 3.62 0.13 15.20
C ILE A 3 4.06 1.52 14.77
N ARG A 4 4.64 1.64 13.58
CA ARG A 4 5.03 2.92 12.98
C ARG A 4 4.43 3.06 11.59
N CYS A 5 3.72 4.15 11.35
CA CYS A 5 3.29 4.56 10.02
C CYS A 5 4.19 5.69 9.51
N TYR A 6 4.64 5.61 8.26
CA TYR A 6 5.49 6.63 7.65
C TYR A 6 5.25 6.74 6.14
N PRO A 7 5.48 7.92 5.53
CA PRO A 7 5.44 8.06 4.09
C PRO A 7 6.57 7.24 3.46
N VAL A 8 6.27 6.51 2.39
CA VAL A 8 7.26 5.74 1.61
C VAL A 8 8.31 6.68 1.02
N GLN A 9 9.59 6.36 1.21
CA GLN A 9 10.71 7.21 0.77
C GLN A 9 11.75 6.47 -0.07
N SER A 10 11.74 5.13 -0.07
CA SER A 10 12.70 4.30 -0.80
C SER A 10 12.02 3.39 -1.84
N PRO A 11 12.75 2.99 -2.90
CA PRO A 11 12.29 1.94 -3.81
C PRO A 11 11.97 0.62 -3.11
N GLU A 12 12.71 0.29 -2.04
CA GLU A 12 12.52 -0.93 -1.26
C GLU A 12 11.20 -0.90 -0.49
N ASP A 13 10.87 0.21 0.18
CA ASP A 13 9.58 0.41 0.84
C ASP A 13 8.42 0.29 -0.16
N MET A 14 8.59 0.92 -1.34
CA MET A 14 7.58 0.89 -2.39
C MET A 14 7.36 -0.52 -2.92
N LYS A 15 8.44 -1.28 -3.12
CA LYS A 15 8.38 -2.68 -3.52
C LYS A 15 7.59 -3.51 -2.50
N SER A 16 7.89 -3.37 -1.20
CA SER A 16 7.15 -4.06 -0.14
C SER A 16 5.66 -3.70 -0.12
N CYS A 17 5.32 -2.43 -0.33
CA CYS A 17 3.93 -1.98 -0.42
C CYS A 17 3.20 -2.64 -1.61
N LEU A 18 3.84 -2.75 -2.77
CA LEU A 18 3.27 -3.40 -3.96
C LEU A 18 3.10 -4.91 -3.74
N GLU A 19 4.04 -5.58 -3.08
CA GLU A 19 3.94 -7.00 -2.73
C GLU A 19 2.77 -7.28 -1.78
N ILE A 20 2.58 -6.44 -0.75
CA ILE A 20 1.42 -6.53 0.16
C ILE A 20 0.11 -6.37 -0.62
N ARG A 21 0.04 -5.37 -1.50
CA ARG A 21 -1.14 -5.14 -2.36
C ARG A 21 -1.41 -6.31 -3.29
N HIS A 22 -0.39 -6.92 -3.87
CA HIS A 22 -0.55 -8.12 -4.70
C HIS A 22 -1.12 -9.29 -3.89
N LYS A 23 -0.54 -9.57 -2.72
CA LYS A 23 -1.01 -10.65 -1.84
C LYS A 23 -2.46 -10.43 -1.39
N VAL A 24 -2.83 -9.21 -1.01
CA VAL A 24 -4.18 -8.90 -0.51
C VAL A 24 -5.20 -8.80 -1.65
N PHE A 25 -4.94 -7.99 -2.66
CA PHE A 25 -5.93 -7.74 -3.71
C PHE A 25 -5.96 -8.87 -4.74
N VAL A 26 -4.80 -9.33 -5.23
CA VAL A 26 -4.74 -10.31 -6.32
C VAL A 26 -4.90 -11.73 -5.80
N GLU A 27 -4.08 -12.13 -4.83
CA GLU A 27 -4.07 -13.53 -4.37
C GLU A 27 -5.26 -13.85 -3.44
N GLU A 28 -5.55 -12.99 -2.45
CA GLU A 28 -6.63 -13.24 -1.49
C GLU A 28 -8.01 -12.83 -2.03
N GLN A 29 -8.13 -11.60 -2.53
CA GLN A 29 -9.42 -11.06 -2.98
C GLN A 29 -9.73 -11.35 -4.45
N HIS A 30 -8.82 -11.99 -5.18
CA HIS A 30 -9.00 -12.38 -6.58
C HIS A 30 -9.27 -11.19 -7.52
N VAL A 31 -8.77 -10.00 -7.17
CA VAL A 31 -8.79 -8.83 -8.05
C VAL A 31 -7.83 -9.08 -9.22
N PRO A 32 -8.27 -8.91 -10.47
CA PRO A 32 -7.38 -9.02 -11.62
C PRO A 32 -6.14 -8.12 -11.48
N ALA A 33 -4.94 -8.67 -11.70
CA ALA A 33 -3.67 -7.94 -11.50
C ALA A 33 -3.58 -6.63 -12.28
N ASN A 34 -4.22 -6.56 -13.46
CA ASN A 34 -4.29 -5.36 -14.29
C ASN A 34 -5.21 -4.26 -13.71
N LEU A 35 -6.12 -4.59 -12.79
CA LEU A 35 -6.93 -3.60 -12.07
C LEU A 35 -6.24 -3.11 -10.79
N GLU A 36 -5.29 -3.88 -10.27
CA GLU A 36 -4.48 -3.46 -9.14
C GLU A 36 -3.41 -2.44 -9.54
N ILE A 37 -2.74 -2.66 -10.69
CA ILE A 37 -1.80 -1.71 -11.28
C ILE A 37 -2.57 -0.76 -12.21
N ASP A 38 -3.11 0.31 -11.64
CA ASP A 38 -3.95 1.29 -12.36
C ASP A 38 -3.16 2.46 -12.97
N GLY A 39 -1.83 2.43 -12.90
CA GLY A 39 -0.96 3.48 -13.42
C GLY A 39 -0.96 4.79 -12.61
N MET A 40 -1.69 4.85 -11.49
CA MET A 40 -1.79 6.07 -10.65
C MET A 40 -0.80 6.07 -9.49
N ASP A 41 0.05 5.06 -9.36
CA ASP A 41 0.97 4.92 -8.23
C ASP A 41 1.99 6.07 -8.16
N ALA A 42 2.50 6.54 -9.30
CA ALA A 42 3.43 7.67 -9.34
C ALA A 42 2.78 9.02 -8.97
N ALA A 43 1.44 9.12 -9.08
CA ALA A 43 0.68 10.32 -8.76
C ALA A 43 0.11 10.31 -7.32
N ALA A 44 0.36 9.24 -6.56
CA ALA A 44 -0.14 9.06 -5.20
C ALA A 44 1.00 9.13 -4.19
N ARG A 45 0.66 9.56 -2.97
CA ARG A 45 1.56 9.46 -1.82
C ARG A 45 1.30 8.15 -1.09
N HIS A 46 2.31 7.29 -1.01
CA HIS A 46 2.20 5.98 -0.36
C HIS A 46 2.64 6.07 1.10
N PHE A 47 2.03 5.22 1.92
CA PHE A 47 2.36 5.06 3.33
C PHE A 47 2.61 3.58 3.62
N ALA A 48 3.64 3.32 4.39
CA ALA A 48 3.97 2.00 4.92
C ALA A 48 3.68 1.96 6.42
N VAL A 49 3.21 0.81 6.89
CA VAL A 49 3.05 0.51 8.31
C VAL A 49 4.00 -0.61 8.65
N GLN A 50 4.90 -0.34 9.59
CA GLN A 50 5.90 -1.29 10.08
C GLN A 50 5.54 -1.77 11.49
N ALA A 51 5.69 -3.07 11.72
CA ALA A 51 5.64 -3.71 13.02
C ALA A 51 6.83 -4.67 13.16
N ASP A 52 7.53 -4.60 14.29
CA ASP A 52 8.66 -5.48 14.63
C ASP A 52 9.78 -5.57 13.55
N GLY A 53 9.93 -4.54 12.73
CA GLY A 53 10.94 -4.43 11.67
C GLY A 53 10.42 -4.67 10.26
N ASP A 54 9.24 -5.28 10.12
CA ASP A 54 8.66 -5.65 8.82
C ASP A 54 7.52 -4.69 8.43
N ILE A 55 7.41 -4.38 7.13
CA ILE A 55 6.26 -3.64 6.60
C ILE A 55 5.11 -4.63 6.47
N ILE A 56 4.03 -4.38 7.21
CA ILE A 56 2.88 -5.29 7.35
C ILE A 56 1.61 -4.76 6.68
N ALA A 57 1.57 -3.46 6.37
CA ALA A 57 0.43 -2.83 5.73
C ALA A 57 0.84 -1.61 4.91
N THR A 58 -0.05 -1.23 3.98
CA THR A 58 0.13 -0.06 3.12
C THR A 58 -1.18 0.62 2.80
N CYS A 59 -1.10 1.89 2.42
CA CYS A 59 -2.14 2.58 1.68
C CYS A 59 -1.51 3.64 0.78
N ARG A 60 -2.33 4.22 -0.11
CA ARG A 60 -1.95 5.41 -0.86
C ARG A 60 -3.00 6.49 -0.76
N VAL A 61 -2.57 7.74 -0.88
CA VAL A 61 -3.42 8.93 -0.86
C VAL A 61 -3.19 9.70 -2.15
N ARG A 62 -4.27 9.96 -2.89
CA ARG A 62 -4.24 10.74 -4.12
C ARG A 62 -5.07 12.01 -3.94
N LEU A 63 -4.49 13.15 -4.28
CA LEU A 63 -5.20 14.43 -4.20
C LEU A 63 -6.13 14.59 -5.40
N MET A 64 -7.36 15.06 -5.14
CA MET A 64 -8.40 15.30 -6.12
C MET A 64 -9.02 16.68 -5.85
N GLY A 65 -8.35 17.73 -6.32
CA GLY A 65 -8.75 19.11 -6.05
C GLY A 65 -8.66 19.44 -4.56
N SER A 66 -9.78 19.80 -3.94
CA SER A 66 -9.89 20.09 -2.50
C SER A 66 -10.09 18.83 -1.63
N ALA A 67 -10.17 17.64 -2.23
CA ALA A 67 -10.36 16.39 -1.53
C ALA A 67 -9.12 15.48 -1.65
N ALA A 68 -8.99 14.52 -0.73
CA ALA A 68 -8.02 13.44 -0.82
C ALA A 68 -8.76 12.10 -0.88
N LYS A 69 -8.36 11.23 -1.81
CA LYS A 69 -8.87 9.88 -1.92
C LYS A 69 -7.85 8.91 -1.32
N ILE A 70 -8.27 8.17 -0.31
CA ILE A 70 -7.51 7.08 0.27
C ILE A 70 -7.84 5.82 -0.53
N GLU A 71 -6.82 5.13 -1.00
CA GLU A 71 -6.94 3.96 -1.88
C GLU A 71 -5.95 2.87 -1.44
N ARG A 72 -6.17 1.64 -1.92
CA ARG A 72 -5.24 0.51 -1.76
C ARG A 72 -4.86 0.21 -0.30
N VAL A 73 -5.81 0.36 0.62
CA VAL A 73 -5.62 0.02 2.04
C VAL A 73 -5.55 -1.50 2.17
N ALA A 74 -4.39 -2.03 2.56
CA ALA A 74 -4.13 -3.46 2.63
C ALA A 74 -3.26 -3.78 3.84
N VAL A 75 -3.60 -4.86 4.55
CA VAL A 75 -2.85 -5.41 5.69
C VAL A 75 -2.64 -6.90 5.40
N LEU A 76 -1.44 -7.41 5.66
CA LEU A 76 -1.16 -8.84 5.58
C LEU A 76 -2.02 -9.62 6.59
N LYS A 77 -2.62 -10.73 6.16
CA LYS A 77 -3.58 -11.53 6.95
C LYS A 77 -3.01 -12.04 8.28
N GLU A 78 -1.71 -12.23 8.35
CA GLU A 78 -0.97 -12.66 9.54
C GLU A 78 -0.84 -11.59 10.64
N HIS A 79 -1.34 -10.36 10.44
CA HIS A 79 -1.27 -9.23 11.37
C HIS A 79 -2.65 -8.61 11.66
#